data_AF-A0A7W1GIP9-F1
#
_entry.id   AF-A0A7W1GIP9-F1
#
_cell.length_a   1.000
_cell.length_b   1.000
_cell.length_c   1.000
_cell.angle_alpha   90.00
_cell.angle_beta   90.00
_cell.angle_gamma   90.00
#
_symmetry.space_group_name_H-M   'P 1'
#
loop_
_entity.id
_entity.type
_entity.pdbx_description
1 polymer ?
#
loop_
_entity_poly.entity_id
_entity_poly.type
_entity_poly.pdbx_seq_one_letter_code
_entity_poly.pdbx_strand_id
1 'polypeptide(L)'
;MIPEINALSILAKNIAAIGEDIAGYIVRDMPVVKQALTRLIEWYKEGALQPVTPKSFPLVEADTALKMIAENKAGGKLALTTN
;
A
#
# COMPACT_ATOMS: atom_id res chain seq x y z
N MET A 1 6.54 -10.47 -11.02
CA MET A 1 6.39 -11.93 -11.16
C MET A 1 5.01 -12.29 -10.63
N ILE A 2 4.19 -12.99 -11.39
CA ILE A 2 2.90 -13.50 -10.90
C ILE A 2 3.20 -14.86 -10.24
N PRO A 3 2.85 -15.08 -8.97
CA PRO A 3 3.12 -16.34 -8.30
C PRO A 3 2.30 -17.48 -8.91
N GLU A 4 2.93 -18.62 -9.14
CA GLU A 4 2.24 -19.85 -9.56
C GLU A 4 1.73 -20.61 -8.34
N ILE A 5 0.49 -21.12 -8.42
CA ILE A 5 -0.12 -21.95 -7.38
C ILE A 5 -0.87 -23.13 -8.02
N ASN A 6 -0.72 -24.31 -7.43
CA ASN A 6 -1.38 -25.51 -7.90
C ASN A 6 -2.89 -25.48 -7.57
N ALA A 7 -3.74 -25.62 -8.59
CA ALA A 7 -5.20 -25.56 -8.45
C ALA A 7 -5.78 -26.65 -7.53
N LEU A 8 -5.22 -27.87 -7.57
CA LEU A 8 -5.65 -28.96 -6.69
C LEU A 8 -5.38 -28.62 -5.21
N SER A 9 -4.28 -27.93 -4.92
CA SER A 9 -3.96 -27.50 -3.55
C SER A 9 -4.97 -26.47 -3.02
N ILE A 10 -5.50 -25.60 -3.89
CA ILE A 10 -6.56 -24.65 -3.53
C ILE A 10 -7.84 -25.41 -3.16
N LEU A 11 -8.26 -26.35 -4.02
CA LEU A 11 -9.50 -27.12 -3.82
C LEU A 11 -9.41 -28.06 -2.62
N ALA A 12 -8.38 -28.91 -2.57
CA ALA A 12 -8.24 -29.95 -1.56
C ALA A 12 -8.07 -29.39 -0.15
N LYS A 13 -7.54 -28.18 -0.02
CA LYS A 13 -7.34 -27.51 1.27
C LYS A 13 -8.41 -26.48 1.60
N ASN A 14 -9.43 -26.31 0.75
CA ASN A 14 -10.50 -25.33 0.92
C ASN A 14 -9.98 -23.90 1.13
N ILE A 15 -9.08 -23.44 0.25
CA ILE A 15 -8.46 -22.11 0.29
C ILE A 15 -9.02 -21.24 -0.85
N ALA A 16 -8.98 -19.91 -0.71
CA ALA A 16 -9.28 -18.96 -1.77
C ALA A 16 -8.02 -18.20 -2.22
N ALA A 17 -7.88 -17.97 -3.53
CA ALA A 17 -6.91 -17.03 -4.10
C ALA A 17 -7.64 -15.75 -4.49
N ILE A 18 -7.20 -14.61 -3.97
CA ILE A 18 -7.86 -13.31 -4.16
C ILE A 18 -6.86 -12.36 -4.81
N GLY A 19 -7.25 -11.81 -5.97
CA GLY A 19 -6.58 -10.65 -6.56
C GLY A 19 -7.11 -9.37 -5.94
N GLU A 20 -6.24 -8.39 -5.72
CA GLU A 20 -6.56 -7.15 -5.03
C GLU A 20 -6.11 -5.96 -5.90
N ASP A 21 -7.00 -4.97 -6.03
CA ASP A 21 -6.75 -3.69 -6.70
C ASP A 21 -7.51 -2.59 -5.93
N ILE A 22 -6.80 -1.92 -5.02
CA ILE A 22 -7.36 -0.85 -4.18
C ILE A 22 -7.94 0.28 -5.06
N ALA A 23 -7.22 0.67 -6.13
CA ALA A 23 -7.62 1.80 -6.96
C ALA A 23 -8.92 1.51 -7.72
N GLY A 24 -9.02 0.32 -8.31
CA GLY A 24 -10.26 -0.16 -8.92
C GLY A 24 -11.40 -0.32 -7.92
N TYR A 25 -11.10 -0.77 -6.69
CA TYR A 25 -12.11 -0.94 -5.64
C TYR A 25 -12.70 0.40 -5.16
N ILE A 26 -11.88 1.46 -5.05
CA ILE A 26 -12.34 2.82 -4.70
C ILE A 26 -13.43 3.30 -5.66
N VAL A 27 -13.24 3.09 -6.97
CA VAL A 27 -14.20 3.49 -8.00
C VAL A 27 -15.49 2.68 -7.90
N ARG A 28 -15.39 1.40 -7.51
CA ARG A 28 -16.52 0.47 -7.44
C ARG A 28 -17.37 0.63 -6.18
N ASP A 29 -16.76 0.82 -5.02
CA ASP A 29 -17.46 0.89 -3.72
C ASP A 29 -16.73 1.82 -2.74
N MET A 30 -16.96 3.12 -2.91
CA MET A 30 -16.41 4.16 -2.05
C MET A 30 -16.84 4.03 -0.56
N PRO A 31 -18.11 3.70 -0.23
CA PRO A 31 -18.51 3.51 1.17
C PRO A 31 -17.67 2.49 1.93
N VAL A 32 -17.39 1.32 1.32
CA VAL A 32 -16.57 0.28 1.96
C VAL A 32 -15.13 0.77 2.17
N VAL A 33 -14.52 1.44 1.18
CA VAL A 33 -13.16 1.98 1.34
C VAL A 33 -13.11 3.03 2.45
N LYS A 34 -14.11 3.91 2.52
CA LYS A 34 -14.19 4.92 3.58
C LYS A 34 -14.28 4.28 4.97
N GLN A 35 -15.05 3.20 5.11
CA GLN A 35 -15.14 2.44 6.35
C GLN A 35 -13.78 1.83 6.72
N ALA A 36 -13.09 1.20 5.76
CA ALA A 36 -11.77 0.62 5.98
C ALA A 36 -10.74 1.68 6.41
N LEU A 37 -10.70 2.83 5.73
CA LEU A 37 -9.80 3.93 6.10
C LEU A 37 -10.11 4.50 7.50
N THR A 38 -11.39 4.61 7.85
CA THR A 38 -11.82 5.04 9.19
C THR A 38 -11.27 4.08 10.24
N ARG A 39 -11.37 2.76 10.01
CA ARG A 39 -10.85 1.74 10.92
C ARG A 39 -9.33 1.82 11.09
N LEU A 40 -8.59 2.08 10.01
CA LEU A 40 -7.13 2.26 10.09
C LEU A 40 -6.75 3.47 10.97
N ILE A 41 -7.51 4.57 10.88
CA ILE A 41 -7.29 5.76 11.71
C ILE A 41 -7.60 5.47 13.18
N GLU A 42 -8.65 4.69 13.46
CA GLU A 42 -8.96 4.25 14.82
C GLU A 42 -7.81 3.43 15.42
N TRP A 43 -7.31 2.42 14.70
CA TRP A 43 -6.17 1.63 15.15
C TRP A 43 -4.92 2.47 15.38
N TYR A 44 -4.68 3.50 14.55
CA TYR A 44 -3.57 4.42 14.77
C TYR A 44 -3.73 5.19 16.09
N LYS A 45 -4.92 5.73 16.37
CA LYS A 45 -5.23 6.44 17.63
C LYS A 45 -5.12 5.53 18.85
N GLU A 46 -5.51 4.27 18.72
CA GLU A 46 -5.44 3.25 19.77
C GLU A 46 -4.01 2.71 19.97
N GLY A 47 -3.06 3.06 19.10
CA GLY A 47 -1.69 2.52 19.13
C GLY A 47 -1.57 1.09 18.58
N ALA A 48 -2.64 0.51 18.06
CA ALA A 48 -2.67 -0.82 17.43
C ALA A 48 -2.06 -0.82 16.02
N LEU A 49 -1.91 0.36 15.39
CA LEU A 49 -1.24 0.53 14.10
C LEU A 49 -0.12 1.56 14.24
N GLN A 50 1.11 1.15 13.92
CA GLN A 50 2.28 2.04 13.87
C GLN A 50 2.72 2.24 12.41
N PRO A 51 2.54 3.44 11.83
CA PRO A 51 2.97 3.73 10.48
C PRO A 51 4.49 3.71 10.36
N VAL A 52 4.99 3.21 9.23
CA VAL A 52 6.42 3.31 8.90
C VAL A 52 6.74 4.75 8.50
N THR A 53 7.75 5.34 9.14
CA THR A 53 8.20 6.69 8.83
C THR A 53 8.79 6.75 7.41
N PRO A 54 8.27 7.60 6.51
CA PRO A 54 8.83 7.76 5.17
C PRO A 54 10.16 8.51 5.20
N LYS A 55 11.02 8.25 4.22
CA LYS A 55 12.21 9.08 3.98
C LYS A 55 11.77 10.39 3.34
N SER A 56 12.09 11.51 3.98
CA SER A 56 11.64 12.83 3.55
C SER A 56 12.70 13.54 2.69
N PHE A 57 12.23 14.27 1.68
CA PHE A 57 13.02 15.14 0.81
C PHE A 57 12.35 16.51 0.69
N PRO A 58 13.09 17.61 0.60
CA PRO A 58 12.54 18.90 0.21
C PRO A 58 11.83 18.81 -1.15
N LEU A 59 10.75 19.55 -1.35
CA LEU A 59 10.03 19.57 -2.63
C LEU A 59 10.93 19.98 -3.81
N VAL A 60 11.92 20.84 -3.55
CA VAL A 60 12.91 21.26 -4.55
C VAL A 60 13.80 20.12 -5.05
N GLU A 61 13.87 19.00 -4.31
CA GLU A 61 14.62 17.78 -4.67
C GLU A 61 13.71 16.66 -5.21
N ALA A 62 12.51 17.02 -5.70
CA ALA A 62 11.55 16.05 -6.23
C ALA A 62 12.13 15.22 -7.39
N ASP A 63 12.98 15.81 -8.23
CA ASP A 63 13.68 15.14 -9.31
C ASP A 63 14.57 14.00 -8.78
N THR A 64 15.30 14.26 -7.71
CA THR A 64 16.17 13.28 -7.04
C THR A 64 15.36 12.16 -6.42
N ALA A 65 14.27 12.48 -5.71
CA ALA A 65 13.39 11.49 -5.11
C ALA A 65 12.73 10.58 -6.17
N LEU A 66 12.26 11.16 -7.28
CA LEU A 66 11.68 10.39 -8.39
C LEU A 66 12.72 9.51 -9.08
N LYS A 67 13.94 10.01 -9.28
CA LYS A 67 15.06 9.23 -9.84
C LYS A 67 15.38 8.02 -8.96
N MET A 68 15.38 8.18 -7.63
CA MET A 68 15.58 7.05 -6.71
C MET A 68 14.49 5.97 -6.85
N ILE A 69 13.24 6.34 -7.11
CA ILE A 69 12.16 5.38 -7.36
C ILE A 69 12.40 4.66 -8.69
N ALA A 70 12.69 5.41 -9.77
CA ALA A 70 12.94 4.85 -11.10
C ALA A 70 14.13 3.88 -11.11
N GLU A 71 15.18 4.17 -10.33
CA GLU A 71 16.36 3.32 -10.18
C GLU A 71 16.18 2.19 -9.14
N ASN A 72 14.99 2.06 -8.54
CA ASN A 72 14.69 1.07 -7.49
C ASN A 72 15.61 1.18 -6.26
N LYS A 73 16.01 2.41 -5.91
CA LYS A 73 16.87 2.77 -4.77
C LYS A 73 16.12 3.46 -3.64
N ALA A 74 14.80 3.64 -3.75
CA ALA A 74 13.99 4.33 -2.75
C ALA A 74 14.01 3.65 -1.38
N GLY A 75 14.07 2.31 -1.34
CA GLY A 75 14.13 1.52 -0.10
C GLY A 75 12.89 1.61 0.79
N GLY A 76 11.82 2.28 0.36
CA GLY A 76 10.61 2.50 1.13
C GLY A 76 9.79 3.67 0.59
N LYS A 77 8.86 4.17 1.41
CA LYS A 77 8.04 5.34 1.07
C LYS A 77 8.88 6.61 1.14
N LEU A 78 8.82 7.40 0.07
CA LEU A 78 9.38 8.75 0.05
C LEU A 78 8.27 9.78 0.26
N ALA A 79 8.58 10.87 0.98
CA ALA A 79 7.70 12.01 1.19
C ALA A 79 8.38 13.30 0.75
N LEU A 80 7.64 14.19 0.07
CA LEU A 80 8.12 15.52 -0.30
C LEU A 80 7.56 16.54 0.69
N THR A 81 8.42 17.42 1.20
CA THR A 81 8.06 18.44 2.20
C THR A 81 8.24 19.85 1.64
N THR A 82 7.27 20.74 1.90
CA THR A 82 7.25 22.14 1.43
C THR A 82 7.81 23.15 2.43
N ASN A 83 8.21 22.68 3.61
CA ASN A 83 8.58 23.51 4.75
C ASN A 83 10.09 23.69 4.85
#